data_AF-A0A3D5EFV9-F1
#
_entry.id   AF-A0A3D5EFV9-F1
#
_cell.length_a   1.000
_cell.length_b   1.000
_cell.length_c   1.000
_cell.angle_alpha   90.00
_cell.angle_beta   90.00
_cell.angle_gamma   90.00
#
_symmetry.space_group_name_H-M   'P 1'
#
loop_
_entity.id
_entity.type
_entity.pdbx_description
1 polymer ?
#
loop_
_entity_poly.entity_id
_entity_poly.type
_entity_poly.pdbx_seq_one_letter_code
_entity_poly.pdbx_strand_id
1 'polypeptide(L)'
;MDDIQLTLKNLEAKIESALRNQKLQLAFEKESETRFKRNLVAFEKYFPALCKEIKNFEPREDFRVFAAESGAGNFIPQDSPVPLYGSDPIAQCDEQVERYTQSAIFGRSELYKEVPKGTGIDDRLHVRYMVELAQTFVNADLGDEDKLSSLPNHYPTCVMFGLGLGYPLKTIMQRFSFDYVFVCEPDFEVFYASLFCIDWEEIFQESEAESGCLFLKIGISYDTFFDELNSAVNSVGNSSLISSFCYQHTPGSEINSLIKRFFDNFALLQSGYGFYNDAITGLAHALENFNEHKCPVFLPNRNSDEKLRTLTAYVVANGPSLDEAIEVIRDNQHQVVIFAAGTALNTLLKLGITPDFHVLVERPKTTYDYISQTVNPDILKKINLLSVDVIYPEVPLLYKWAGLALKGPEASSLLYQYDYFTKYTKTLSALPYPAPLVANTALSFAASL
;
A
#
# COMPACT_ATOMS: atom_id res chain seq x y z
N MET A 1 18.02 -68.86 -16.24
CA MET A 1 16.60 -68.83 -16.62
C MET A 1 15.85 -67.76 -15.81
N ASP A 2 16.10 -67.69 -14.50
CA ASP A 2 15.55 -66.65 -13.61
C ASP A 2 15.84 -65.20 -14.02
N ASP A 3 17.05 -64.91 -14.51
CA ASP A 3 17.44 -63.53 -14.88
C ASP A 3 16.70 -63.00 -16.12
N ILE A 4 16.41 -63.89 -17.09
CA ILE A 4 15.65 -63.56 -18.30
C ILE A 4 14.17 -63.36 -17.96
N GLN A 5 13.59 -64.19 -17.08
CA GLN A 5 12.22 -64.03 -16.63
C GLN A 5 12.02 -62.77 -15.79
N LEU A 6 12.97 -62.42 -14.93
CA LEU A 6 12.96 -61.16 -14.19
C LEU A 6 13.06 -59.95 -15.12
N THR A 7 13.92 -60.03 -16.14
CA THR A 7 14.08 -58.99 -17.16
C THR A 7 12.81 -58.80 -18.00
N LEU A 8 12.16 -59.90 -18.42
CA LEU A 8 10.88 -59.88 -19.13
C LEU A 8 9.76 -59.23 -18.30
N LYS A 9 9.62 -59.63 -17.02
CA LYS A 9 8.63 -59.06 -16.11
C LYS A 9 8.84 -57.57 -15.87
N ASN A 10 10.11 -57.14 -15.77
CA ASN A 10 10.46 -55.73 -15.66
C ASN A 10 10.17 -54.94 -16.94
N LEU A 11 10.35 -55.54 -18.11
CA LEU A 11 10.00 -54.93 -19.40
C LEU A 11 8.48 -54.81 -19.58
N GLU A 12 7.71 -55.85 -19.23
CA GLU A 12 6.25 -55.83 -19.25
C GLU A 12 5.70 -54.72 -18.34
N ALA A 13 6.18 -54.63 -17.10
CA ALA A 13 5.78 -53.57 -16.17
C ALA A 13 6.12 -52.15 -16.69
N LYS A 14 7.27 -51.99 -17.37
CA LYS A 14 7.64 -50.72 -18.02
C LYS A 14 6.72 -50.37 -19.18
N ILE A 15 6.32 -51.34 -20.00
CA ILE A 15 5.39 -51.13 -21.12
C ILE A 15 4.00 -50.76 -20.60
N GLU A 16 3.50 -51.48 -19.59
CA GLU A 16 2.20 -51.18 -18.96
C GLU A 16 2.18 -49.78 -18.35
N SER A 17 3.24 -49.40 -17.64
CA SER A 17 3.42 -48.05 -17.09
C SER A 17 3.45 -46.98 -18.19
N ALA A 18 4.21 -47.20 -19.26
CA ALA A 18 4.28 -46.27 -20.39
C ALA A 18 2.92 -46.09 -21.09
N LEU A 19 2.17 -47.18 -21.30
CA LEU A 19 0.83 -47.14 -21.89
C LEU A 19 -0.17 -46.41 -20.98
N ARG A 20 -0.09 -46.62 -19.66
CA ARG A 20 -0.90 -45.89 -18.67
C ARG A 20 -0.60 -44.39 -18.72
N ASN A 21 0.67 -44.02 -18.68
CA ASN A 21 1.09 -42.62 -18.71
C ASN A 21 0.68 -41.93 -20.01
N GLN A 22 0.77 -42.62 -21.16
CA GLN A 22 0.28 -42.09 -22.43
C GLN A 22 -1.23 -41.83 -22.41
N LYS A 23 -2.03 -42.74 -21.83
CA LYS A 23 -3.49 -42.55 -21.70
C LYS A 23 -3.83 -41.35 -20.80
N LEU A 24 -3.15 -41.22 -19.66
CA LEU A 24 -3.32 -40.08 -18.75
C LEU A 24 -2.94 -38.77 -19.42
N GLN A 25 -1.83 -38.73 -20.15
CA GLN A 25 -1.39 -37.56 -20.91
C GLN A 25 -2.43 -37.14 -21.95
N LEU A 26 -2.95 -38.08 -22.76
CA LEU A 26 -3.97 -37.79 -23.76
C LEU A 26 -5.29 -37.29 -23.13
N ALA A 27 -5.69 -37.85 -21.99
CA ALA A 27 -6.86 -37.41 -21.26
C ALA A 27 -6.66 -35.98 -20.72
N PHE A 28 -5.51 -35.71 -20.11
CA PHE A 28 -5.14 -34.39 -19.59
C PHE A 28 -5.09 -33.34 -20.70
N GLU A 29 -4.44 -33.61 -21.82
CA GLU A 29 -4.33 -32.67 -22.95
C GLU A 29 -5.72 -32.21 -23.42
N LYS A 30 -6.63 -33.17 -23.65
CA LYS A 30 -8.01 -32.87 -24.07
C LYS A 30 -8.76 -31.99 -23.05
N GLU A 31 -8.66 -32.31 -21.77
CA GLU A 31 -9.35 -31.56 -20.71
C GLU A 31 -8.73 -30.17 -20.52
N SER A 32 -7.39 -30.10 -20.47
CA SER A 32 -6.62 -28.89 -20.25
C SER A 32 -6.84 -27.84 -21.33
N GLU A 33 -6.98 -28.23 -22.61
CA GLU A 33 -7.30 -27.30 -23.70
C GLU A 33 -8.70 -26.68 -23.52
N THR A 34 -9.66 -27.52 -23.11
CA THR A 34 -11.03 -27.07 -22.82
C THR A 34 -11.04 -26.12 -21.63
N ARG A 35 -10.34 -26.48 -20.55
CA ARG A 35 -10.19 -25.69 -19.33
C ARG A 35 -9.52 -24.35 -19.61
N PHE A 36 -8.43 -24.34 -20.37
CA PHE A 36 -7.72 -23.12 -20.76
C PHE A 36 -8.64 -22.13 -21.48
N LYS A 37 -9.41 -22.60 -22.48
CA LYS A 37 -10.37 -21.75 -23.20
C LYS A 37 -11.44 -21.16 -22.27
N ARG A 38 -11.97 -21.96 -21.34
CA ARG A 38 -12.94 -21.50 -20.34
C ARG A 38 -12.34 -20.47 -19.40
N ASN A 39 -11.13 -20.72 -18.90
CA ASN A 39 -10.40 -19.81 -18.06
C ASN A 39 -10.14 -18.48 -18.78
N LEU A 40 -9.75 -18.48 -20.06
CA LEU A 40 -9.56 -17.24 -20.83
C LEU A 40 -10.83 -16.37 -20.86
N VAL A 41 -12.00 -16.99 -21.05
CA VAL A 41 -13.29 -16.27 -21.02
C VAL A 41 -13.56 -15.71 -19.63
N ALA A 42 -13.27 -16.47 -18.57
CA ALA A 42 -13.43 -16.00 -17.21
C ALA A 42 -12.49 -14.82 -16.89
N PHE A 43 -11.21 -14.92 -17.25
CA PHE A 43 -10.26 -13.80 -17.09
C PHE A 43 -10.66 -12.58 -17.90
N GLU A 44 -11.24 -12.73 -19.10
CA GLU A 44 -11.75 -11.60 -19.89
C GLU A 44 -12.88 -10.86 -19.17
N LYS A 45 -13.74 -11.58 -18.45
CA LYS A 45 -14.82 -11.00 -17.64
C LYS A 45 -14.30 -10.34 -16.36
N TYR A 46 -13.51 -11.05 -15.57
CA TYR A 46 -13.17 -10.65 -14.19
C TYR A 46 -11.86 -9.85 -14.09
N PHE A 47 -10.88 -10.12 -14.96
CA PHE A 47 -9.55 -9.48 -14.95
C PHE A 47 -9.09 -9.12 -16.36
N PRO A 48 -9.75 -8.17 -17.06
CA PRO A 48 -9.53 -7.91 -18.48
C PRO A 48 -8.10 -7.45 -18.81
N ALA A 49 -7.44 -6.72 -17.90
CA ALA A 49 -6.03 -6.32 -18.06
C ALA A 49 -5.10 -7.55 -18.05
N LEU A 50 -5.25 -8.44 -17.07
CA LEU A 50 -4.48 -9.69 -16.98
C LEU A 50 -4.80 -10.62 -18.15
N CYS A 51 -6.06 -10.68 -18.61
CA CYS A 51 -6.42 -11.44 -19.81
C CYS A 51 -5.67 -10.96 -21.06
N LYS A 52 -5.45 -9.65 -21.21
CA LYS A 52 -4.64 -9.10 -22.28
C LYS A 52 -3.17 -9.54 -22.17
N GLU A 53 -2.62 -9.57 -20.96
CA GLU A 53 -1.26 -10.09 -20.72
C GLU A 53 -1.16 -11.57 -21.05
N ILE A 54 -2.13 -12.40 -20.61
CA ILE A 54 -2.21 -13.83 -20.95
C ILE A 54 -2.23 -14.04 -22.46
N LYS A 55 -3.03 -13.26 -23.20
CA LYS A 55 -3.14 -13.36 -24.67
C LYS A 55 -1.86 -12.94 -25.41
N ASN A 56 -1.04 -12.08 -24.81
CA ASN A 56 0.21 -11.57 -25.38
C ASN A 56 1.46 -12.33 -24.89
N PHE A 57 1.30 -13.21 -23.91
CA PHE A 57 2.40 -13.97 -23.36
C PHE A 57 2.85 -15.06 -24.33
N GLU A 58 4.13 -15.03 -24.68
CA GLU A 58 4.77 -16.07 -25.48
C GLU A 58 5.59 -16.96 -24.53
N PRO A 59 5.11 -18.17 -24.20
CA PRO A 59 5.85 -19.08 -23.35
C PRO A 59 7.12 -19.57 -24.04
N ARG A 60 8.08 -20.08 -23.27
CA ARG A 60 9.32 -20.65 -23.83
C ARG A 60 9.05 -21.82 -24.80
N GLU A 61 9.98 -22.09 -25.71
CA GLU A 61 9.80 -23.13 -26.75
C GLU A 61 9.53 -24.53 -26.17
N ASP A 62 10.10 -24.85 -25.01
CA ASP A 62 9.92 -26.12 -24.32
C ASP A 62 8.80 -26.08 -23.26
N PHE A 63 7.97 -25.03 -23.24
CA PHE A 63 6.84 -24.92 -22.32
C PHE A 63 5.90 -26.11 -22.50
N ARG A 64 5.71 -26.87 -21.42
CA ARG A 64 4.81 -28.02 -21.42
C ARG A 64 4.23 -28.26 -20.05
N VAL A 65 2.91 -28.23 -19.98
CA VAL A 65 2.15 -28.83 -18.88
C VAL A 65 1.86 -30.29 -19.25
N PHE A 66 2.18 -31.21 -18.34
CA PHE A 66 2.05 -32.65 -18.57
C PHE A 66 1.32 -33.33 -17.42
N ALA A 67 0.76 -34.51 -17.67
CA ALA A 67 0.10 -35.31 -16.66
C ALA A 67 1.14 -36.00 -15.76
N ALA A 68 1.00 -35.82 -14.45
CA ALA A 68 1.66 -36.63 -13.45
C ALA A 68 1.08 -38.07 -13.43
N GLU A 69 1.65 -38.96 -12.61
CA GLU A 69 1.17 -40.35 -12.51
C GLU A 69 -0.27 -40.47 -11.98
N SER A 70 -0.72 -39.46 -11.22
CA SER A 70 -2.12 -39.32 -10.79
C SER A 70 -3.05 -38.83 -11.90
N GLY A 71 -2.51 -38.29 -13.00
CA GLY A 71 -3.26 -37.65 -14.09
C GLY A 71 -3.45 -36.14 -13.93
N ALA A 72 -3.11 -35.56 -12.77
CA ALA A 72 -3.14 -34.12 -12.57
C ALA A 72 -2.03 -33.41 -13.36
N GLY A 73 -2.24 -32.14 -13.70
CA GLY A 73 -1.27 -31.33 -14.42
C GLY A 73 -0.03 -31.02 -13.57
N ASN A 74 1.12 -31.01 -14.21
CA ASN A 74 2.39 -30.64 -13.61
C ASN A 74 3.24 -29.88 -14.64
N PHE A 75 4.24 -29.15 -14.15
CA PHE A 75 5.01 -28.20 -14.93
C PHE A 75 6.46 -28.17 -14.44
N ILE A 76 7.41 -27.94 -15.34
CA ILE A 76 8.83 -27.75 -14.99
C ILE A 76 9.16 -26.26 -15.19
N PRO A 77 9.36 -25.50 -14.10
CA PRO A 77 9.80 -24.09 -14.17
C PRO A 77 11.13 -23.93 -14.89
N GLN A 78 11.37 -22.75 -15.49
CA GLN A 78 12.55 -22.47 -16.32
C GLN A 78 13.89 -22.78 -15.63
N ASP A 79 14.01 -22.42 -14.34
CA ASP A 79 15.24 -22.59 -13.56
C ASP A 79 15.25 -23.88 -12.71
N SER A 80 14.37 -24.84 -13.02
CA SER A 80 14.26 -26.09 -12.29
C SER A 80 14.54 -27.30 -13.18
N PRO A 81 15.40 -28.25 -12.76
CA PRO A 81 15.59 -29.51 -13.46
C PRO A 81 14.47 -30.54 -13.17
N VAL A 82 13.56 -30.21 -12.25
CA VAL A 82 12.51 -31.12 -11.77
C VAL A 82 11.12 -30.46 -11.86
N PRO A 83 10.04 -31.26 -11.94
CA PRO A 83 8.69 -30.73 -11.89
C PRO A 83 8.39 -30.01 -10.58
N LEU A 84 7.42 -29.10 -10.61
CA LEU A 84 6.98 -28.32 -9.45
C LEU A 84 6.42 -29.22 -8.34
N TYR A 85 5.75 -30.32 -8.72
CA TYR A 85 5.17 -31.30 -7.80
C TYR A 85 5.66 -32.73 -8.06
N GLY A 86 5.39 -33.64 -7.14
CA GLY A 86 5.66 -35.07 -7.27
C GLY A 86 4.69 -35.80 -8.22
N SER A 87 4.52 -37.09 -7.97
CA SER A 87 3.68 -37.99 -8.79
C SER A 87 2.17 -37.73 -8.63
N ASP A 88 1.75 -37.13 -7.51
CA ASP A 88 0.37 -36.70 -7.28
C ASP A 88 0.29 -35.24 -6.79
N PRO A 89 0.26 -34.26 -7.74
CA PRO A 89 0.21 -32.84 -7.43
C PRO A 89 -0.92 -32.42 -6.49
N ILE A 90 -2.14 -32.96 -6.70
CA ILE A 90 -3.33 -32.55 -5.92
C ILE A 90 -3.20 -33.07 -4.50
N ALA A 91 -2.90 -34.36 -4.32
CA ALA A 91 -2.74 -34.95 -2.99
C ALA A 91 -1.61 -34.27 -2.19
N GLN A 92 -0.48 -33.97 -2.85
CA GLN A 92 0.62 -33.23 -2.23
C GLN A 92 0.19 -31.83 -1.76
N CYS A 93 -0.57 -31.10 -2.59
CA CYS A 93 -1.07 -29.77 -2.23
C CYS A 93 -2.11 -29.83 -1.11
N ASP A 94 -3.01 -30.81 -1.13
CA ASP A 94 -4.00 -31.02 -0.07
C ASP A 94 -3.35 -31.32 1.28
N GLU A 95 -2.30 -32.14 1.31
CA GLU A 95 -1.52 -32.40 2.53
C GLU A 95 -0.82 -31.12 3.02
N GLN A 96 -0.29 -30.30 2.11
CA GLN A 96 0.30 -29.02 2.48
C GLN A 96 -0.74 -28.07 3.07
N VAL A 97 -1.92 -27.93 2.43
CA VAL A 97 -3.02 -27.11 2.94
C VAL A 97 -3.42 -27.57 4.33
N GLU A 98 -3.65 -28.87 4.54
CA GLU A 98 -4.05 -29.42 5.84
C GLU A 98 -3.05 -29.07 6.94
N ARG A 99 -1.75 -29.27 6.68
CA ARG A 99 -0.69 -28.93 7.63
C ARG A 99 -0.66 -27.43 7.96
N TYR A 100 -0.82 -26.57 6.97
CA TYR A 100 -0.79 -25.12 7.17
C TYR A 100 -2.05 -24.59 7.83
N THR A 101 -3.20 -25.22 7.64
CA THR A 101 -4.45 -24.79 8.30
C THR A 101 -4.58 -25.34 9.71
N GLN A 102 -3.98 -26.50 10.04
CA GLN A 102 -3.89 -27.01 11.41
C GLN A 102 -2.84 -26.27 12.26
N SER A 103 -1.80 -25.72 11.63
CA SER A 103 -0.75 -24.92 12.27
C SER A 103 -0.61 -23.58 11.56
N ALA A 104 -1.68 -22.79 11.65
CA ALA A 104 -1.86 -21.56 10.90
C ALA A 104 -0.93 -20.44 11.39
N ILE A 105 -0.33 -19.74 10.42
CA ILE A 105 0.44 -18.53 10.66
C ILE A 105 -0.45 -17.33 10.38
N PHE A 106 -0.54 -16.43 11.36
CA PHE A 106 -1.36 -15.23 11.24
C PHE A 106 -0.51 -13.96 11.30
N GLY A 107 -0.71 -13.05 10.35
CA GLY A 107 -0.37 -11.64 10.50
C GLY A 107 -1.43 -10.96 11.34
N ARG A 108 -1.05 -10.44 12.50
CA ARG A 108 -1.94 -9.71 13.42
C ARG A 108 -1.27 -8.47 13.95
N SER A 109 -2.02 -7.38 13.94
CA SER A 109 -1.65 -6.19 14.69
C SER A 109 -2.28 -6.24 16.08
N GLU A 110 -1.43 -6.22 17.09
CA GLU A 110 -1.87 -6.21 18.49
C GLU A 110 -2.24 -4.79 18.90
N LEU A 111 -3.46 -4.38 18.55
CA LEU A 111 -3.99 -3.07 18.93
C LEU A 111 -4.40 -3.06 20.41
N TYR A 112 -4.15 -1.94 21.09
CA TYR A 112 -4.65 -1.65 22.45
C TYR A 112 -4.22 -2.61 23.57
N LYS A 113 -3.05 -3.27 23.43
CA LYS A 113 -2.43 -4.06 24.50
C LYS A 113 -2.06 -3.24 25.74
N GLU A 114 -1.85 -1.95 25.56
CA GLU A 114 -1.62 -1.00 26.63
C GLU A 114 -2.34 0.30 26.31
N VAL A 115 -2.63 1.09 27.35
CA VAL A 115 -3.10 2.46 27.18
C VAL A 115 -1.92 3.30 26.68
N PRO A 116 -1.99 3.92 25.49
CA PRO A 116 -0.86 4.66 24.95
C PRO A 116 -0.43 5.81 25.87
N LYS A 117 0.88 5.96 26.10
CA LYS A 117 1.42 6.96 27.02
C LYS A 117 0.96 8.38 26.62
N GLY A 118 0.51 9.15 27.62
CA GLY A 118 0.06 10.53 27.42
C GLY A 118 -1.39 10.70 26.95
N THR A 119 -2.11 9.61 26.64
CA THR A 119 -3.54 9.71 26.29
C THR A 119 -4.44 9.95 27.50
N GLY A 120 -4.02 9.53 28.70
CA GLY A 120 -4.80 9.72 29.94
C GLY A 120 -4.94 11.17 30.42
N ILE A 121 -4.22 12.12 29.83
CA ILE A 121 -4.33 13.57 30.11
C ILE A 121 -5.12 14.34 29.05
N ASP A 122 -5.63 13.64 28.03
CA ASP A 122 -6.37 14.24 26.92
C ASP A 122 -7.87 14.08 27.13
N ASP A 123 -8.53 15.17 27.53
CA ASP A 123 -9.96 15.18 27.87
C ASP A 123 -10.90 15.13 26.65
N ARG A 124 -10.36 15.11 25.42
CA ARG A 124 -11.17 15.12 24.21
C ARG A 124 -11.94 13.80 24.09
N LEU A 125 -13.20 13.88 23.64
CA LEU A 125 -14.17 12.79 23.69
C LEU A 125 -13.67 11.47 23.11
N HIS A 126 -13.09 11.48 21.90
CA HIS A 126 -12.62 10.25 21.27
C HIS A 126 -11.45 9.61 22.05
N VAL A 127 -10.50 10.41 22.58
CA VAL A 127 -9.36 9.87 23.33
C VAL A 127 -9.84 9.21 24.61
N ARG A 128 -10.81 9.81 25.30
CA ARG A 128 -11.41 9.23 26.50
C ARG A 128 -11.98 7.83 26.23
N TYR A 129 -12.74 7.66 25.14
CA TYR A 129 -13.28 6.35 24.77
C TYR A 129 -12.20 5.38 24.27
N MET A 130 -11.17 5.85 23.56
CA MET A 130 -10.04 5.00 23.17
C MET A 130 -9.25 4.49 24.39
N VAL A 131 -9.08 5.34 25.40
CA VAL A 131 -8.45 4.96 26.69
C VAL A 131 -9.32 3.97 27.43
N GLU A 132 -10.63 4.20 27.52
CA GLU A 132 -11.57 3.27 28.17
C GLU A 132 -11.59 1.91 27.45
N LEU A 133 -11.58 1.91 26.13
CA LEU A 133 -11.47 0.71 25.30
C LEU A 133 -10.17 -0.04 25.63
N ALA A 134 -9.02 0.62 25.52
CA ALA A 134 -7.72 0.01 25.81
C ALA A 134 -7.64 -0.51 27.25
N GLN A 135 -8.17 0.24 28.23
CA GLN A 135 -8.21 -0.22 29.62
C GLN A 135 -9.11 -1.45 29.79
N THR A 136 -10.21 -1.54 29.04
CA THR A 136 -11.08 -2.72 29.03
C THR A 136 -10.34 -3.94 28.49
N PHE A 137 -9.58 -3.78 27.39
CA PHE A 137 -8.72 -4.83 26.84
C PHE A 137 -7.64 -5.28 27.84
N VAL A 138 -6.97 -4.34 28.50
CA VAL A 138 -5.96 -4.63 29.54
C VAL A 138 -6.58 -5.37 30.73
N ASN A 139 -7.75 -4.92 31.21
CA ASN A 139 -8.42 -5.51 32.37
C ASN A 139 -9.02 -6.88 32.09
N ALA A 140 -9.36 -7.17 30.83
CA ALA A 140 -9.90 -8.46 30.42
C ALA A 140 -8.86 -9.58 30.46
N ASP A 141 -7.58 -9.27 30.70
CA ASP A 141 -6.46 -10.21 30.78
C ASP A 141 -6.41 -11.19 29.60
N LEU A 142 -6.55 -10.66 28.38
CA LEU A 142 -6.49 -11.43 27.14
C LEU A 142 -5.11 -12.08 26.88
N GLY A 143 -4.14 -11.89 27.79
CA GLY A 143 -2.85 -12.57 27.73
C GLY A 143 -2.96 -14.08 27.93
N ASP A 144 -4.00 -14.52 28.66
CA ASP A 144 -4.25 -15.93 29.01
C ASP A 144 -5.21 -16.65 28.05
N GLU A 145 -5.73 -15.98 27.00
CA GLU A 145 -6.56 -16.64 25.99
C GLU A 145 -5.72 -17.54 25.06
N ASP A 146 -6.26 -18.72 24.76
CA ASP A 146 -5.69 -19.62 23.76
C ASP A 146 -5.66 -18.92 22.40
N LYS A 147 -4.44 -18.65 21.91
CA LYS A 147 -4.26 -18.11 20.57
C LYS A 147 -4.74 -19.13 19.54
N LEU A 148 -5.50 -18.66 18.55
CA LEU A 148 -5.84 -19.46 17.38
C LEU A 148 -4.58 -20.10 16.79
N SER A 149 -4.53 -21.43 16.83
CA SER A 149 -3.46 -22.26 16.28
C SER A 149 -3.85 -22.89 14.94
N SER A 150 -5.16 -23.02 14.70
CA SER A 150 -5.72 -23.50 13.44
C SER A 150 -6.60 -22.44 12.77
N LEU A 151 -6.74 -22.55 11.46
CA LEU A 151 -7.62 -21.72 10.65
C LEU A 151 -9.09 -22.08 10.93
N PRO A 152 -9.94 -21.15 11.41
CA PRO A 152 -11.39 -21.37 11.49
C PRO A 152 -12.03 -21.43 10.11
N ASN A 153 -13.26 -21.96 10.01
CA ASN A 153 -14.02 -22.07 8.75
C ASN A 153 -14.14 -20.76 7.98
N HIS A 154 -14.19 -19.63 8.69
CA HIS A 154 -14.17 -18.30 8.10
C HIS A 154 -13.09 -17.45 8.77
N TYR A 155 -12.29 -16.75 7.98
CA TYR A 155 -11.29 -15.80 8.47
C TYR A 155 -11.26 -14.56 7.57
N PRO A 156 -10.99 -13.35 8.08
CA PRO A 156 -11.16 -12.13 7.29
C PRO A 156 -10.32 -12.09 6.02
N THR A 157 -9.07 -12.59 6.09
CA THR A 157 -8.14 -12.43 4.98
C THR A 157 -7.20 -13.61 4.81
N CYS A 158 -7.01 -14.04 3.57
CA CYS A 158 -5.95 -14.96 3.15
C CYS A 158 -4.90 -14.19 2.34
N VAL A 159 -3.62 -14.32 2.71
CA VAL A 159 -2.49 -13.86 1.91
C VAL A 159 -1.68 -15.09 1.50
N MET A 160 -1.73 -15.42 0.22
CA MET A 160 -1.05 -16.56 -0.39
C MET A 160 0.22 -16.09 -1.12
N PHE A 161 1.35 -16.61 -0.65
CA PHE A 161 2.67 -16.41 -1.24
C PHE A 161 3.03 -17.62 -2.11
N GLY A 162 3.01 -17.40 -3.43
CA GLY A 162 3.12 -18.44 -4.43
C GLY A 162 1.77 -19.07 -4.73
N LEU A 163 1.37 -19.06 -6.00
CA LEU A 163 0.19 -19.76 -6.49
C LEU A 163 0.56 -21.18 -6.94
N GLY A 164 1.72 -21.33 -7.58
CA GLY A 164 2.06 -22.56 -8.30
C GLY A 164 1.05 -22.82 -9.42
N LEU A 165 0.60 -24.07 -9.57
CA LEU A 165 -0.47 -24.42 -10.52
C LEU A 165 -1.89 -24.19 -9.97
N GLY A 166 -2.01 -23.56 -8.79
CA GLY A 166 -3.28 -23.12 -8.22
C GLY A 166 -4.07 -24.18 -7.44
N TYR A 167 -3.57 -25.41 -7.33
CA TYR A 167 -4.21 -26.46 -6.54
C TYR A 167 -4.48 -26.06 -5.08
N PRO A 168 -3.52 -25.45 -4.34
CA PRO A 168 -3.78 -25.04 -2.96
C PRO A 168 -4.84 -23.95 -2.85
N LEU A 169 -4.86 -22.99 -3.78
CA LEU A 169 -5.86 -21.92 -3.79
C LEU A 169 -7.27 -22.52 -3.90
N LYS A 170 -7.45 -23.45 -4.86
CA LYS A 170 -8.69 -24.19 -5.01
C LYS A 170 -9.10 -24.89 -3.72
N THR A 171 -8.20 -25.67 -3.12
CA THR A 171 -8.49 -26.41 -1.88
C THR A 171 -8.84 -25.48 -0.72
N ILE A 172 -8.11 -24.37 -0.56
CA ILE A 172 -8.35 -23.38 0.50
C ILE A 172 -9.73 -22.76 0.35
N MET A 173 -10.08 -22.28 -0.86
CA MET A 173 -11.37 -21.62 -1.11
C MET A 173 -12.57 -22.57 -1.01
N GLN A 174 -12.38 -23.87 -1.27
CA GLN A 174 -13.43 -24.87 -1.10
C GLN A 174 -13.67 -25.25 0.37
N ARG A 175 -12.67 -25.13 1.24
CA ARG A 175 -12.73 -25.55 2.65
C ARG A 175 -12.98 -24.41 3.62
N PHE A 176 -12.59 -23.19 3.25
CA PHE A 176 -12.62 -22.01 4.12
C PHE A 176 -13.10 -20.80 3.32
N SER A 177 -13.82 -19.89 3.98
CA SER A 177 -14.27 -18.64 3.37
C SER A 177 -13.47 -17.44 3.89
N PHE A 178 -13.30 -16.43 3.03
CA PHE A 178 -12.57 -15.21 3.34
C PHE A 178 -13.24 -13.99 2.70
N ASP A 179 -13.17 -12.83 3.38
CA ASP A 179 -13.64 -11.57 2.80
C ASP A 179 -12.65 -11.07 1.73
N TYR A 180 -11.35 -11.28 1.96
CA TYR A 180 -10.27 -10.84 1.07
C TYR A 180 -9.26 -11.97 0.84
N VAL A 181 -8.91 -12.23 -0.42
CA VAL A 181 -7.88 -13.20 -0.80
C VAL A 181 -6.84 -12.50 -1.67
N PHE A 182 -5.62 -12.38 -1.17
CA PHE A 182 -4.48 -11.82 -1.89
C PHE A 182 -3.57 -12.95 -2.34
N VAL A 183 -3.39 -13.11 -3.65
CA VAL A 183 -2.51 -14.13 -4.23
C VAL A 183 -1.35 -13.44 -4.93
N CYS A 184 -0.13 -13.82 -4.57
CA CYS A 184 1.09 -13.38 -5.23
C CYS A 184 1.76 -14.55 -5.95
N GLU A 185 1.97 -14.41 -7.25
CA GLU A 185 2.77 -15.33 -8.05
C GLU A 185 3.81 -14.51 -8.83
N PRO A 186 5.10 -14.56 -8.43
CA PRO A 186 6.17 -13.83 -9.13
C PRO A 186 6.39 -14.32 -10.57
N ASP A 187 6.17 -15.61 -10.85
CA ASP A 187 6.49 -16.22 -12.13
C ASP A 187 5.23 -16.29 -13.00
N PHE A 188 5.20 -15.44 -14.02
CA PHE A 188 4.07 -15.39 -14.96
C PHE A 188 3.90 -16.71 -15.72
N GLU A 189 4.97 -17.44 -16.04
CA GLU A 189 4.90 -18.72 -16.75
C GLU A 189 4.29 -19.82 -15.87
N VAL A 190 4.61 -19.83 -14.57
CA VAL A 190 3.97 -20.71 -13.58
C VAL A 190 2.48 -20.39 -13.44
N PHE A 191 2.11 -19.10 -13.31
CA PHE A 191 0.71 -18.69 -13.35
C PHE A 191 0.03 -19.12 -14.65
N TYR A 192 0.68 -18.93 -15.80
CA TYR A 192 0.14 -19.31 -17.09
C TYR A 192 -0.11 -20.82 -17.17
N ALA A 193 0.78 -21.64 -16.61
CA ALA A 193 0.58 -23.09 -16.49
C ALA A 193 -0.65 -23.45 -15.62
N SER A 194 -1.00 -22.64 -14.61
CA SER A 194 -2.21 -22.85 -13.79
C SER A 194 -3.50 -22.81 -14.60
N LEU A 195 -3.53 -22.06 -15.72
CA LEU A 195 -4.68 -21.95 -16.62
C LEU A 195 -5.05 -23.30 -17.26
N PHE A 196 -4.12 -24.24 -17.31
CA PHE A 196 -4.33 -25.60 -17.79
C PHE A 196 -4.69 -26.58 -16.67
N CYS A 197 -4.54 -26.19 -15.39
CA CYS A 197 -4.53 -27.10 -14.26
C CYS A 197 -5.78 -26.99 -13.37
N ILE A 198 -6.29 -25.78 -13.15
CA ILE A 198 -7.44 -25.50 -12.28
C ILE A 198 -8.54 -24.71 -13.00
N ASP A 199 -9.75 -24.78 -12.44
CA ASP A 199 -10.91 -24.09 -12.96
C ASP A 199 -11.00 -22.68 -12.36
N TRP A 200 -10.47 -21.69 -13.06
CA TRP A 200 -10.50 -20.30 -12.59
C TRP A 200 -11.91 -19.70 -12.67
N GLU A 201 -12.75 -20.19 -13.58
CA GLU A 201 -14.15 -19.78 -13.64
C GLU A 201 -14.89 -20.15 -12.35
N GLU A 202 -14.71 -21.38 -11.87
CA GLU A 202 -15.27 -21.87 -10.59
C GLU A 202 -14.82 -20.97 -9.44
N ILE A 203 -13.51 -20.71 -9.32
CA ILE A 203 -12.92 -19.84 -8.28
C ILE A 203 -13.53 -18.44 -8.28
N PHE A 204 -13.70 -17.82 -9.46
CA PHE A 204 -14.25 -16.46 -9.54
C PHE A 204 -15.74 -16.43 -9.21
N GLN A 205 -16.51 -17.43 -9.64
CA GLN A 205 -17.93 -17.53 -9.35
C GLN A 205 -18.19 -17.77 -7.85
N GLU A 206 -17.40 -18.63 -7.22
CA GLU A 206 -17.46 -18.87 -5.77
C GLU A 206 -17.12 -17.61 -4.98
N SER A 207 -16.02 -16.93 -5.32
CA SER A 207 -15.64 -15.65 -4.67
C SER A 207 -16.75 -14.59 -4.81
N GLU A 208 -17.36 -14.46 -6.00
CA GLU A 208 -18.44 -13.51 -6.25
C GLU A 208 -19.71 -13.87 -5.44
N ALA A 209 -20.06 -15.15 -5.37
CA ALA A 209 -21.22 -15.64 -4.62
C ALA A 209 -21.09 -15.39 -3.10
N GLU A 210 -19.88 -15.48 -2.57
CA GLU A 210 -19.57 -15.20 -1.15
C GLU A 210 -19.35 -13.72 -0.86
N SER A 211 -19.44 -12.83 -1.86
CA SER A 211 -19.05 -11.42 -1.76
C SER A 211 -17.58 -11.21 -1.34
N GLY A 212 -16.73 -12.20 -1.59
CA GLY A 212 -15.30 -12.16 -1.35
C GLY A 212 -14.56 -11.38 -2.46
N CYS A 213 -13.47 -10.75 -2.09
CA CYS A 213 -12.60 -10.00 -3.00
C CYS A 213 -11.31 -10.78 -3.28
N LEU A 214 -11.10 -11.18 -4.54
CA LEU A 214 -9.87 -11.84 -4.98
C LEU A 214 -8.93 -10.84 -5.68
N PHE A 215 -7.71 -10.72 -5.16
CA PHE A 215 -6.64 -9.89 -5.73
C PHE A 215 -5.53 -10.79 -6.25
N LEU A 216 -5.30 -10.74 -7.57
CA LEU A 216 -4.22 -11.47 -8.22
C LEU A 216 -3.07 -10.53 -8.56
N LYS A 217 -1.89 -10.82 -8.02
CA LYS A 217 -0.64 -10.08 -8.26
C LYS A 217 0.35 -11.03 -8.93
N ILE A 218 0.34 -11.00 -10.26
CA ILE A 218 1.02 -11.97 -11.13
C ILE A 218 2.19 -11.30 -11.86
N GLY A 219 3.34 -11.98 -11.94
CA GLY A 219 4.49 -11.51 -12.72
C GLY A 219 5.14 -10.23 -12.16
N ILE A 220 4.77 -9.82 -10.94
CA ILE A 220 5.32 -8.63 -10.32
C ILE A 220 6.53 -8.96 -9.46
N SER A 221 7.48 -8.03 -9.44
CA SER A 221 8.61 -8.14 -8.53
C SER A 221 8.15 -8.05 -7.08
N TYR A 222 8.94 -8.64 -6.18
CA TYR A 222 8.70 -8.56 -4.75
C TYR A 222 8.83 -7.14 -4.18
N ASP A 223 9.60 -6.26 -4.84
CA ASP A 223 9.69 -4.85 -4.46
C ASP A 223 8.39 -4.09 -4.70
N THR A 224 7.73 -4.40 -5.82
CA THR A 224 6.44 -3.79 -6.20
C THR A 224 5.24 -4.39 -5.47
N PHE A 225 5.40 -5.56 -4.82
CA PHE A 225 4.30 -6.24 -4.13
C PHE A 225 3.67 -5.39 -3.02
N PHE A 226 4.47 -4.69 -2.23
CA PHE A 226 3.95 -3.85 -1.15
C PHE A 226 3.13 -2.68 -1.66
N ASP A 227 3.57 -2.05 -2.74
CA ASP A 227 2.84 -0.93 -3.35
C ASP A 227 1.51 -1.40 -3.92
N GLU A 228 1.50 -2.57 -4.57
CA GLU A 228 0.31 -3.21 -5.11
C GLU A 228 -0.67 -3.68 -4.03
N LEU A 229 -0.14 -4.21 -2.93
CA LEU A 229 -0.93 -4.58 -1.75
C LEU A 229 -1.53 -3.33 -1.11
N ASN A 230 -0.73 -2.29 -0.86
CA ASN A 230 -1.18 -1.00 -0.34
C ASN A 230 -2.26 -0.38 -1.23
N SER A 231 -2.11 -0.45 -2.55
CA SER A 231 -3.11 0.06 -3.50
C SER A 231 -4.45 -0.67 -3.35
N ALA A 232 -4.41 -2.00 -3.27
CA ALA A 232 -5.61 -2.81 -3.07
C ALA A 232 -6.26 -2.53 -1.70
N VAL A 233 -5.46 -2.42 -0.64
CA VAL A 233 -5.93 -2.10 0.70
C VAL A 233 -6.56 -0.72 0.78
N ASN A 234 -5.98 0.29 0.11
CA ASN A 234 -6.53 1.63 0.04
C ASN A 234 -7.87 1.68 -0.71
N SER A 235 -8.15 0.74 -1.61
CA SER A 235 -9.40 0.71 -2.37
C SER A 235 -10.56 0.06 -1.62
N VAL A 236 -10.29 -0.97 -0.79
CA VAL A 236 -11.31 -1.67 0.00
C VAL A 236 -11.39 -1.24 1.46
N GLY A 237 -10.30 -0.69 2.01
CA GLY A 237 -10.18 -0.25 3.39
C GLY A 237 -9.07 -0.98 4.15
N ASN A 238 -8.39 -0.25 5.04
CA ASN A 238 -7.20 -0.72 5.75
C ASN A 238 -7.46 -1.86 6.75
N SER A 239 -8.72 -2.04 7.14
CA SER A 239 -9.16 -3.17 7.96
C SER A 239 -8.97 -4.52 7.27
N SER A 240 -8.86 -4.55 5.93
CA SER A 240 -8.69 -5.77 5.12
C SER A 240 -7.37 -6.51 5.33
N LEU A 241 -6.42 -5.98 6.10
CA LEU A 241 -5.17 -6.67 6.44
C LEU A 241 -4.87 -6.71 7.94
N ILE A 242 -5.80 -6.32 8.82
CA ILE A 242 -5.52 -6.31 10.27
C ILE A 242 -5.28 -7.73 10.80
N SER A 243 -6.00 -8.70 10.24
CA SER A 243 -5.94 -10.11 10.61
C SER A 243 -5.89 -10.96 9.34
N SER A 244 -4.72 -11.53 9.04
CA SER A 244 -4.49 -12.29 7.81
C SER A 244 -3.94 -13.67 8.11
N PHE A 245 -4.53 -14.70 7.52
CA PHE A 245 -3.92 -16.02 7.41
C PHE A 245 -2.87 -15.97 6.31
N CYS A 246 -1.63 -16.34 6.63
CA CYS A 246 -0.51 -16.30 5.69
C CYS A 246 -0.16 -17.72 5.24
N TYR A 247 -0.40 -18.01 3.97
CA TYR A 247 -0.09 -19.30 3.36
C TYR A 247 1.13 -19.17 2.44
N GLN A 248 2.13 -20.03 2.64
CA GLN A 248 3.28 -20.10 1.74
C GLN A 248 3.20 -21.41 0.95
N HIS A 249 3.01 -21.31 -0.36
CA HIS A 249 2.96 -22.49 -1.22
C HIS A 249 4.35 -22.93 -1.65
N THR A 250 5.06 -22.06 -2.36
CA THR A 250 6.36 -22.36 -2.95
C THR A 250 7.48 -21.84 -2.02
N PRO A 251 8.34 -22.72 -1.48
CA PRO A 251 9.50 -22.28 -0.73
C PRO A 251 10.58 -21.77 -1.69
N GLY A 252 11.20 -20.65 -1.34
CA GLY A 252 12.29 -20.07 -2.12
C GLY A 252 12.96 -18.94 -1.35
N SER A 253 14.25 -18.69 -1.58
CA SER A 253 14.98 -17.61 -0.90
C SER A 253 14.32 -16.24 -1.12
N GLU A 254 13.76 -16.02 -2.31
CA GLU A 254 13.09 -14.77 -2.66
C GLU A 254 11.72 -14.65 -1.99
N ILE A 255 10.88 -15.69 -2.05
CA ILE A 255 9.59 -15.76 -1.33
C ILE A 255 9.79 -15.60 0.18
N ASN A 256 10.79 -16.26 0.76
CA ASN A 256 11.10 -16.12 2.19
C ASN A 256 11.51 -14.70 2.54
N SER A 257 12.28 -14.04 1.66
CA SER A 257 12.68 -12.63 1.84
C SER A 257 11.48 -11.69 1.74
N LEU A 258 10.55 -11.95 0.82
CA LEU A 258 9.28 -11.23 0.72
C LEU A 258 8.45 -11.41 2.00
N ILE A 259 8.22 -12.65 2.43
CA ILE A 259 7.44 -12.95 3.64
C ILE A 259 8.05 -12.24 4.85
N LYS A 260 9.38 -12.28 4.98
CA LYS A 260 10.07 -11.57 6.06
C LYS A 260 9.82 -10.06 5.98
N ARG A 261 10.01 -9.45 4.81
CA ARG A 261 9.71 -8.01 4.62
C ARG A 261 8.24 -7.71 4.90
N PHE A 262 7.34 -8.64 4.60
CA PHE A 262 5.91 -8.45 4.84
C PHE A 262 5.63 -8.34 6.32
N PHE A 263 6.16 -9.25 7.12
CA PHE A 263 6.03 -9.17 8.57
C PHE A 263 6.81 -7.99 9.17
N ASP A 264 8.00 -7.66 8.67
CA ASP A 264 8.81 -6.51 9.13
C ASP A 264 8.07 -5.17 8.90
N ASN A 265 7.30 -5.06 7.82
CA ASN A 265 6.55 -3.84 7.46
C ASN A 265 5.05 -3.93 7.77
N PHE A 266 4.56 -5.02 8.35
CA PHE A 266 3.12 -5.24 8.57
C PHE A 266 2.49 -4.14 9.42
N ALA A 267 3.23 -3.68 10.45
CA ALA A 267 2.80 -2.57 11.29
C ALA A 267 2.71 -1.23 10.54
N LEU A 268 3.53 -1.02 9.50
CA LEU A 268 3.49 0.21 8.69
C LEU A 268 2.23 0.29 7.84
N LEU A 269 1.72 -0.84 7.34
CA LEU A 269 0.42 -0.92 6.65
C LEU A 269 -0.74 -0.40 7.53
N GLN A 270 -0.53 -0.39 8.84
CA GLN A 270 -1.51 0.04 9.83
C GLN A 270 -1.22 1.45 10.40
N SER A 271 -0.20 2.14 9.88
CA SER A 271 0.27 3.45 10.35
C SER A 271 -0.05 4.57 9.36
N GLY A 272 0.06 5.84 9.80
CA GLY A 272 -0.10 6.99 8.92
C GLY A 272 -1.54 7.49 8.74
N TYR A 273 -2.51 6.90 9.46
CA TYR A 273 -3.88 7.41 9.49
C TYR A 273 -3.98 8.64 10.39
N GLY A 274 -4.61 9.70 9.87
CA GLY A 274 -4.91 10.88 10.67
C GLY A 274 -5.85 10.53 11.81
N PHE A 275 -5.61 11.09 13.00
CA PHE A 275 -6.50 10.90 14.14
C PHE A 275 -7.76 11.76 13.97
N TYR A 276 -8.90 11.26 14.46
CA TYR A 276 -10.17 11.99 14.42
C TYR A 276 -10.03 13.43 14.94
N ASN A 277 -9.44 13.60 16.13
CA ASN A 277 -9.25 14.94 16.68
C ASN A 277 -8.31 15.81 15.85
N ASP A 278 -7.29 15.21 15.26
CA ASP A 278 -6.36 15.95 14.42
C ASP A 278 -7.12 16.52 13.21
N ALA A 279 -7.95 15.70 12.56
CA ALA A 279 -8.84 16.12 11.48
C ALA A 279 -9.84 17.21 11.93
N ILE A 280 -10.45 17.09 13.12
CA ILE A 280 -11.36 18.11 13.66
C ILE A 280 -10.64 19.42 13.97
N THR A 281 -9.44 19.37 14.56
CA THR A 281 -8.63 20.57 14.82
C THR A 281 -8.21 21.24 13.51
N GLY A 282 -7.73 20.48 12.52
CA GLY A 282 -7.41 21.01 11.20
C GLY A 282 -8.61 21.66 10.51
N LEU A 283 -9.78 21.04 10.62
CA LEU A 283 -11.04 21.60 10.11
C LEU A 283 -11.43 22.92 10.80
N ALA A 284 -11.39 22.96 12.14
CA ALA A 284 -11.71 24.17 12.90
C ALA A 284 -10.76 25.32 12.53
N HIS A 285 -9.47 25.04 12.43
CA HIS A 285 -8.47 26.03 12.01
C HIS A 285 -8.76 26.57 10.61
N ALA A 286 -9.03 25.69 9.64
CA ALA A 286 -9.31 26.10 8.26
C ALA A 286 -10.58 26.96 8.17
N LEU A 287 -11.64 26.59 8.91
CA LEU A 287 -12.86 27.38 8.99
C LEU A 287 -12.59 28.79 9.53
N GLU A 288 -11.83 28.92 10.61
CA GLU A 288 -11.47 30.23 11.17
C GLU A 288 -10.59 31.04 10.21
N ASN A 289 -9.56 30.43 9.65
CA ASN A 289 -8.64 31.05 8.70
C ASN A 289 -9.35 31.61 7.46
N PHE A 290 -10.22 30.82 6.83
CA PHE A 290 -10.88 31.24 5.59
C PHE A 290 -12.17 32.04 5.84
N ASN A 291 -12.97 31.67 6.84
CA ASN A 291 -14.28 32.28 7.04
C ASN A 291 -14.22 33.50 7.96
N GLU A 292 -13.38 33.50 8.99
CA GLU A 292 -13.29 34.64 9.92
C GLU A 292 -12.15 35.57 9.52
N HIS A 293 -10.94 35.05 9.38
CA HIS A 293 -9.75 35.84 9.02
C HIS A 293 -9.68 36.21 7.54
N LYS A 294 -10.53 35.62 6.70
CA LYS A 294 -10.59 35.85 5.24
C LYS A 294 -9.22 35.70 4.56
N CYS A 295 -8.40 34.77 5.03
CA CYS A 295 -7.10 34.50 4.43
C CYS A 295 -7.28 34.12 2.94
N PRO A 296 -6.57 34.78 2.01
CA PRO A 296 -6.57 34.38 0.61
C PRO A 296 -6.19 32.91 0.41
N VAL A 297 -6.96 32.23 -0.44
CA VAL A 297 -6.64 30.86 -0.89
C VAL A 297 -5.59 30.94 -1.99
N PHE A 298 -4.46 30.29 -1.78
CA PHE A 298 -3.47 30.09 -2.84
C PHE A 298 -3.98 29.02 -3.81
N LEU A 299 -4.08 29.41 -5.08
CA LEU A 299 -4.47 28.53 -6.18
C LEU A 299 -3.22 28.16 -6.97
N PRO A 300 -2.75 26.90 -6.92
CA PRO A 300 -1.64 26.46 -7.76
C PRO A 300 -2.02 26.64 -9.23
N ASN A 301 -1.37 27.59 -9.92
CA ASN A 301 -1.68 27.86 -11.32
C ASN A 301 -0.45 27.55 -12.18
N ARG A 302 -0.51 26.46 -12.94
CA ARG A 302 0.56 26.11 -13.90
C ARG A 302 0.68 27.11 -15.04
N ASN A 303 -0.34 27.92 -15.31
CA ASN A 303 -0.33 29.01 -16.28
C ASN A 303 -0.08 30.36 -15.58
N SER A 304 0.88 30.39 -14.64
CA SER A 304 1.34 31.62 -14.03
C SER A 304 1.86 32.61 -15.08
N ASP A 305 1.76 33.91 -14.76
CA ASP A 305 2.24 35.01 -15.60
C ASP A 305 3.69 34.74 -16.02
N GLU A 306 4.01 34.95 -17.29
CA GLU A 306 5.36 34.73 -17.84
C GLU A 306 6.44 35.46 -17.03
N LYS A 307 6.07 36.59 -16.41
CA LYS A 307 6.93 37.36 -15.50
C LYS A 307 7.30 36.63 -14.21
N LEU A 308 6.45 35.76 -13.69
CA LEU A 308 6.75 34.99 -12.47
C LEU A 308 7.73 33.85 -12.77
N ARG A 309 7.65 33.28 -13.98
CA ARG A 309 8.51 32.18 -14.43
C ARG A 309 9.97 32.58 -14.66
N THR A 310 10.26 33.86 -14.83
CA THR A 310 11.63 34.36 -14.98
C THR A 310 12.29 34.73 -13.65
N LEU A 311 11.53 34.74 -12.56
CA LEU A 311 12.07 34.98 -11.22
C LEU A 311 12.79 33.72 -10.73
N THR A 312 13.93 33.93 -10.08
CA THR A 312 14.64 32.87 -9.38
C THR A 312 14.14 32.78 -7.94
N ALA A 313 13.76 31.58 -7.51
CA ALA A 313 13.33 31.31 -6.13
C ALA A 313 14.43 30.64 -5.32
N TYR A 314 14.73 31.17 -4.14
CA TYR A 314 15.61 30.55 -3.15
C TYR A 314 14.76 29.93 -2.05
N VAL A 315 14.73 28.59 -2.00
CA VAL A 315 14.06 27.84 -0.93
C VAL A 315 15.09 27.51 0.13
N VAL A 316 14.98 28.16 1.29
CA VAL A 316 15.99 28.10 2.35
C VAL A 316 15.44 27.32 3.54
N ALA A 317 16.05 26.18 3.84
CA ALA A 317 15.79 25.38 5.04
C ALA A 317 16.95 25.51 6.05
N ASN A 318 16.69 25.18 7.32
CA ASN A 318 17.66 25.38 8.41
C ASN A 318 18.60 24.17 8.60
N GLY A 319 19.18 23.67 7.51
CA GLY A 319 20.19 22.60 7.56
C GLY A 319 21.61 23.16 7.77
N PRO A 320 22.58 22.34 8.23
CA PRO A 320 23.97 22.79 8.45
C PRO A 320 24.64 23.42 7.22
N SER A 321 24.28 22.98 6.02
CA SER A 321 24.79 23.51 4.76
C SER A 321 24.36 24.94 4.45
N LEU A 322 23.43 25.51 5.25
CA LEU A 322 23.03 26.90 5.10
C LEU A 322 24.23 27.85 5.23
N ASP A 323 25.15 27.56 6.14
CA ASP A 323 26.33 28.40 6.42
C ASP A 323 27.18 28.64 5.17
N GLU A 324 27.30 27.63 4.32
CA GLU A 324 28.05 27.69 3.05
C GLU A 324 27.34 28.56 1.98
N ALA A 325 26.02 28.71 2.08
CA ALA A 325 25.21 29.44 1.11
C ALA A 325 24.94 30.90 1.50
N ILE A 326 25.28 31.31 2.73
CA ILE A 326 24.92 32.64 3.27
C ILE A 326 25.38 33.79 2.38
N GLU A 327 26.63 33.76 1.91
CA GLU A 327 27.18 34.84 1.07
C GLU A 327 26.40 34.98 -0.23
N VAL A 328 26.13 33.85 -0.90
CA VAL A 328 25.34 33.81 -2.13
C VAL A 328 23.92 34.34 -1.90
N ILE A 329 23.26 33.95 -0.81
CA ILE A 329 21.91 34.45 -0.50
C ILE A 329 21.96 35.97 -0.27
N ARG A 330 22.94 36.48 0.49
CA ARG A 330 23.06 37.90 0.80
C ARG A 330 23.31 38.75 -0.45
N ASP A 331 24.20 38.29 -1.33
CA ASP A 331 24.59 39.03 -2.53
C ASP A 331 23.45 39.09 -3.57
N ASN A 332 22.58 38.09 -3.58
CA ASN A 332 21.50 37.95 -4.55
C ASN A 332 20.11 38.34 -4.01
N GLN A 333 19.98 38.71 -2.73
CA GLN A 333 18.67 38.88 -2.06
C GLN A 333 17.72 39.90 -2.72
N HIS A 334 18.23 40.83 -3.52
CA HIS A 334 17.42 41.83 -4.24
C HIS A 334 17.02 41.40 -5.66
N GLN A 335 17.46 40.22 -6.12
CA GLN A 335 17.24 39.68 -7.46
C GLN A 335 16.48 38.35 -7.46
N VAL A 336 16.18 37.80 -6.28
CA VAL A 336 15.54 36.49 -6.10
C VAL A 336 14.36 36.62 -5.15
N VAL A 337 13.44 35.66 -5.21
CA VAL A 337 12.35 35.52 -4.23
C VAL A 337 12.79 34.51 -3.17
N ILE A 338 12.85 34.93 -1.91
CA ILE A 338 13.34 34.08 -0.81
C ILE A 338 12.17 33.49 -0.02
N PHE A 339 12.13 32.16 0.03
CA PHE A 339 11.21 31.37 0.85
C PHE A 339 11.97 30.79 2.05
N ALA A 340 11.76 31.36 3.23
CA ALA A 340 12.30 30.84 4.47
C ALA A 340 11.40 29.71 4.98
N ALA A 341 11.89 28.46 4.99
CA ALA A 341 11.14 27.31 5.45
C ALA A 341 11.27 27.14 6.97
N GLY A 342 10.19 27.37 7.71
CA GLY A 342 10.11 27.22 9.16
C GLY A 342 11.21 27.98 9.90
N THR A 343 12.00 27.28 10.72
CA THR A 343 13.01 27.90 11.59
C THR A 343 14.13 28.63 10.86
N ALA A 344 14.27 28.45 9.54
CA ALA A 344 15.23 29.19 8.71
C ALA A 344 15.00 30.72 8.77
N LEU A 345 13.77 31.17 9.05
CA LEU A 345 13.45 32.58 9.22
C LEU A 345 14.37 33.25 10.26
N ASN A 346 14.53 32.64 11.43
CA ASN A 346 15.35 33.20 12.51
C ASN A 346 16.82 33.32 12.11
N THR A 347 17.35 32.33 11.40
CA THR A 347 18.74 32.33 10.93
C THR A 347 18.98 33.44 9.92
N LEU A 348 18.09 33.56 8.92
CA LEU A 348 18.19 34.62 7.90
C LEU A 348 18.11 36.02 8.51
N LEU A 349 17.17 36.25 9.43
CA LEU A 349 17.02 37.55 10.09
C LEU A 349 18.25 37.93 10.91
N LYS A 350 18.86 36.98 11.64
CA LYS A 350 20.11 37.22 12.39
C LYS A 350 21.28 37.60 11.48
N LEU A 351 21.27 37.13 10.24
CA LEU A 351 22.29 37.41 9.23
C LEU A 351 21.99 38.67 8.40
N GLY A 352 20.92 39.41 8.74
CA GLY A 352 20.50 40.63 8.06
C GLY A 352 19.78 40.39 6.73
N ILE A 353 19.32 39.16 6.47
CA ILE A 353 18.60 38.80 5.24
C ILE A 353 17.11 38.77 5.56
N THR A 354 16.31 39.57 4.85
CA THR A 354 14.85 39.60 5.02
C THR A 354 14.20 38.76 3.91
N PRO A 355 13.56 37.63 4.23
CA PRO A 355 12.88 36.83 3.23
C PRO A 355 11.57 37.46 2.74
N ASP A 356 11.18 37.18 1.50
CA ASP A 356 9.89 37.60 0.94
C ASP A 356 8.72 36.84 1.56
N PHE A 357 8.92 35.53 1.75
CA PHE A 357 7.95 34.63 2.34
C PHE A 357 8.57 33.84 3.48
N HIS A 358 7.89 33.81 4.62
CA HIS A 358 8.04 32.75 5.60
C HIS A 358 7.04 31.63 5.27
N VAL A 359 7.49 30.39 5.33
CA VAL A 359 6.65 29.22 5.04
C VAL A 359 6.48 28.36 6.28
N LEU A 360 5.23 28.03 6.61
CA LEU A 360 4.86 27.20 7.75
C LEU A 360 3.90 26.08 7.32
N VAL A 361 3.93 24.97 8.05
CA VAL A 361 3.05 23.81 7.79
C VAL A 361 2.50 23.20 9.08
N GLU A 362 3.20 23.36 10.20
CA GLU A 362 2.87 22.72 11.48
C GLU A 362 1.64 23.35 12.15
N ARG A 363 0.57 22.55 12.25
CA ARG A 363 -0.74 22.91 12.81
C ARG A 363 -0.75 23.41 14.27
N PRO A 364 0.02 22.86 15.23
CA PRO A 364 -0.21 23.13 16.65
C PRO A 364 0.05 24.58 17.06
N LYS A 365 -0.59 25.03 18.15
CA LYS A 365 -0.35 26.34 18.77
C LYS A 365 1.12 26.59 19.13
N THR A 366 1.90 25.54 19.38
CA THR A 366 3.34 25.66 19.64
C THR A 366 4.09 26.37 18.51
N THR A 367 3.61 26.26 17.26
CA THR A 367 4.13 27.04 16.12
C THR A 367 3.97 28.54 16.36
N TYR A 368 2.79 28.98 16.78
CA TYR A 368 2.52 30.37 17.14
C TYR A 368 3.39 30.82 18.32
N ASP A 369 3.45 30.02 19.37
CA ASP A 369 4.20 30.37 20.59
C ASP A 369 5.70 30.53 20.28
N TYR A 370 6.27 29.62 19.51
CA TYR A 370 7.67 29.69 19.09
C TYR A 370 7.96 30.96 18.28
N ILE A 371 7.11 31.29 17.28
CA ILE A 371 7.32 32.47 16.43
C ILE A 371 7.22 33.75 17.27
N SER A 372 6.17 33.86 18.08
CA SER A 372 5.92 35.03 18.93
C SER A 372 7.01 35.26 19.97
N GLN A 373 7.70 34.20 20.41
CA GLN A 373 8.81 34.29 21.38
C GLN A 373 10.17 34.54 20.73
N THR A 374 10.37 34.13 19.48
CA THR A 374 11.69 34.15 18.84
C THR A 374 11.88 35.27 17.82
N VAL A 375 10.79 35.81 17.26
CA VAL A 375 10.84 36.86 16.24
C VAL A 375 10.14 38.12 16.74
N ASN A 376 10.76 39.28 16.53
CA ASN A 376 10.14 40.56 16.85
C ASN A 376 8.86 40.76 15.99
N PRO A 377 7.68 41.04 16.60
CA PRO A 377 6.44 41.29 15.87
C PRO A 377 6.53 42.37 14.79
N ASP A 378 7.32 43.43 15.00
CA ASP A 378 7.51 44.51 14.02
C ASP A 378 8.20 44.03 12.74
N ILE A 379 9.00 42.96 12.83
CA ILE A 379 9.63 42.31 11.68
C ILE A 379 8.60 41.44 10.95
N LEU A 380 7.81 40.66 11.67
CA LEU A 380 6.76 39.81 11.08
C LEU A 380 5.75 40.65 10.28
N LYS A 381 5.42 41.86 10.75
CA LYS A 381 4.56 42.82 10.04
C LYS A 381 5.14 43.38 8.74
N LYS A 382 6.38 43.02 8.39
CA LYS A 382 7.03 43.35 7.11
C LYS A 382 7.19 42.15 6.19
N ILE A 383 6.94 40.94 6.68
CA ILE A 383 7.14 39.68 5.97
C ILE A 383 5.78 39.08 5.58
N ASN A 384 5.71 38.40 4.44
CA ASN A 384 4.53 37.68 4.01
C ASN A 384 4.59 36.22 4.49
N LEU A 385 3.42 35.62 4.77
CA LEU A 385 3.28 34.22 5.12
C LEU A 385 2.71 33.44 3.93
N LEU A 386 3.31 32.29 3.64
CA LEU A 386 2.65 31.21 2.92
C LEU A 386 2.52 30.02 3.86
N SER A 387 1.32 29.47 3.96
CA SER A 387 1.05 28.35 4.85
C SER A 387 -0.08 27.50 4.27
N VAL A 388 -0.53 26.53 5.04
CA VAL A 388 -1.63 25.65 4.67
C VAL A 388 -2.88 25.93 5.49
N ASP A 389 -4.03 25.52 4.96
CA ASP A 389 -5.36 25.67 5.54
C ASP A 389 -5.45 25.29 7.02
N VAL A 390 -4.70 24.26 7.42
CA VAL A 390 -4.74 23.69 8.78
C VAL A 390 -3.85 24.40 9.81
N ILE A 391 -3.19 25.51 9.46
CA ILE A 391 -2.33 26.27 10.38
C ILE A 391 -3.13 26.89 11.55
N TYR A 392 -2.52 26.98 12.74
CA TYR A 392 -3.16 27.62 13.89
C TYR A 392 -3.65 29.05 13.56
N PRO A 393 -4.92 29.43 13.85
CA PRO A 393 -5.55 30.61 13.28
C PRO A 393 -4.94 31.98 13.63
N GLU A 394 -4.22 32.07 14.75
CA GLU A 394 -3.55 33.30 15.14
C GLU A 394 -2.24 33.52 14.38
N VAL A 395 -1.67 32.49 13.73
CA VAL A 395 -0.40 32.60 13.01
C VAL A 395 -0.49 33.56 11.82
N PRO A 396 -1.49 33.45 10.90
CA PRO A 396 -1.66 34.42 9.82
C PRO A 396 -1.71 35.88 10.28
N LEU A 397 -2.28 36.14 11.46
CA LEU A 397 -2.46 37.49 12.00
C LEU A 397 -1.14 38.15 12.43
N LEU A 398 -0.04 37.39 12.55
CA LEU A 398 1.27 37.95 12.90
C LEU A 398 1.94 38.68 11.72
N TYR A 399 1.57 38.34 10.48
CA TYR A 399 2.30 38.76 9.28
C TYR A 399 1.70 40.02 8.62
N LYS A 400 2.41 40.55 7.62
CA LYS A 400 1.91 41.62 6.74
C LYS A 400 0.74 41.15 5.90
N TRP A 401 0.89 39.96 5.32
CA TRP A 401 -0.08 39.28 4.46
C TRP A 401 0.13 37.78 4.65
N ALA A 402 -0.95 37.00 4.52
CA ALA A 402 -0.90 35.54 4.62
C ALA A 402 -1.72 34.90 3.50
N GLY A 403 -1.12 33.98 2.75
CA GLY A 403 -1.81 33.15 1.77
C GLY A 403 -1.78 31.69 2.19
N LEU A 404 -2.93 31.02 2.11
CA LEU A 404 -3.07 29.64 2.55
C LEU A 404 -3.43 28.73 1.38
N ALA A 405 -2.68 27.64 1.17
CA ALA A 405 -3.06 26.59 0.24
C ALA A 405 -3.82 25.47 0.95
N LEU A 406 -4.62 24.70 0.22
CA LEU A 406 -5.15 23.45 0.74
C LEU A 406 -4.01 22.42 0.81
N LYS A 407 -3.74 21.87 1.99
CA LYS A 407 -2.66 20.89 2.18
C LYS A 407 -2.94 19.58 1.45
N GLY A 408 -4.13 19.00 1.66
CA GLY A 408 -4.50 17.67 1.16
C GLY A 408 -3.60 16.53 1.70
N PRO A 409 -4.15 15.33 1.98
CA PRO A 409 -5.56 14.96 2.04
C PRO A 409 -6.16 15.24 3.45
N GLU A 410 -6.40 16.52 3.77
CA GLU A 410 -7.02 16.93 5.04
C GLU A 410 -8.54 17.03 4.91
N ALA A 411 -9.27 16.81 6.01
CA ALA A 411 -10.74 16.94 6.03
C ALA A 411 -11.22 18.35 5.61
N SER A 412 -10.48 19.39 6.02
CA SER A 412 -10.71 20.78 5.60
C SER A 412 -10.55 20.94 4.08
N SER A 413 -9.47 20.41 3.52
CA SER A 413 -9.18 20.52 2.09
C SER A 413 -10.31 19.90 1.26
N LEU A 414 -10.78 18.70 1.63
CA LEU A 414 -11.91 18.05 0.96
C LEU A 414 -13.22 18.85 1.09
N LEU A 415 -13.53 19.38 2.28
CA LEU A 415 -14.73 20.19 2.50
C LEU A 415 -14.74 21.43 1.60
N TYR A 416 -13.63 22.17 1.55
CA TYR A 416 -13.53 23.37 0.71
C TYR A 416 -13.54 23.04 -0.78
N GLN A 417 -12.93 21.93 -1.19
CA GLN A 417 -13.02 21.44 -2.57
C GLN A 417 -14.46 21.13 -2.97
N TYR A 418 -15.21 20.45 -2.10
CA TYR A 418 -16.61 20.13 -2.32
C TYR A 418 -17.50 21.38 -2.35
N ASP A 419 -17.34 22.30 -1.39
CA ASP A 419 -18.08 23.56 -1.35
C ASP A 419 -17.81 24.42 -2.60
N TYR A 420 -16.55 24.50 -3.03
CA TYR A 420 -16.17 25.24 -4.23
C TYR A 420 -16.75 24.59 -5.50
N PHE A 421 -16.70 23.26 -5.59
CA PHE A 421 -17.26 22.52 -6.72
C PHE A 421 -18.78 22.69 -6.82
N THR A 422 -19.51 22.57 -5.70
CA THR A 422 -20.98 22.69 -5.70
C THR A 422 -21.45 24.10 -6.03
N LYS A 423 -20.69 25.14 -5.66
CA LYS A 423 -21.03 26.53 -5.96
C LYS A 423 -20.61 27.00 -7.35
N TYR A 424 -19.46 26.55 -7.84
CA TYR A 424 -18.83 27.11 -9.04
C TYR A 424 -18.58 26.13 -10.17
N THR A 425 -18.93 24.85 -9.98
CA THR A 425 -18.67 23.74 -10.91
C THR A 425 -17.21 23.66 -11.39
N LYS A 426 -16.29 24.06 -10.52
CA LYS A 426 -14.84 24.07 -10.73
C LYS A 426 -14.14 23.30 -9.63
N THR A 427 -13.02 22.69 -9.95
CA THR A 427 -12.18 22.00 -8.97
C THR A 427 -11.20 22.98 -8.32
N LEU A 428 -11.11 22.91 -7.00
CA LEU A 428 -10.11 23.64 -6.22
C LEU A 428 -8.90 22.71 -6.01
N SER A 429 -7.72 23.12 -6.49
CA SER A 429 -6.53 22.26 -6.41
C SER A 429 -5.83 22.40 -5.06
N ALA A 430 -5.41 21.27 -4.47
CA ALA A 430 -4.52 21.26 -3.33
C ALA A 430 -3.06 21.51 -3.76
N LEU A 431 -2.24 21.93 -2.80
CA LEU A 431 -0.81 22.10 -3.00
C LEU A 431 -0.17 20.73 -3.29
N PRO A 432 0.65 20.57 -4.34
CA PRO A 432 1.22 19.28 -4.68
C PRO A 432 2.39 18.93 -3.75
N TYR A 433 2.41 17.73 -3.17
CA TYR A 433 3.53 17.23 -2.35
C TYR A 433 4.03 18.19 -1.24
N PRO A 434 3.15 18.77 -0.39
CA PRO A 434 3.55 19.75 0.61
C PRO A 434 4.20 19.13 1.86
N ALA A 435 4.36 17.81 1.88
CA ALA A 435 4.80 16.98 3.00
C ALA A 435 6.07 16.19 2.62
N PRO A 436 6.84 15.63 3.59
CA PRO A 436 6.58 15.64 5.03
C PRO A 436 7.11 16.85 5.78
N LEU A 437 8.06 17.61 5.22
CA LEU A 437 8.71 18.73 5.91
C LEU A 437 8.30 20.07 5.31
N VAL A 438 8.42 21.14 6.11
CA VAL A 438 8.13 22.52 5.69
C VAL A 438 8.95 22.97 4.47
N ALA A 439 10.13 22.39 4.24
CA ALA A 439 10.93 22.62 3.04
C ALA A 439 10.24 22.09 1.77
N ASN A 440 9.54 20.95 1.84
CA ASN A 440 8.70 20.44 0.76
C ASN A 440 7.55 21.41 0.47
N THR A 441 6.91 21.93 1.53
CA THR A 441 5.85 22.94 1.40
C THR A 441 6.35 24.19 0.69
N ALA A 442 7.51 24.71 1.10
CA ALA A 442 8.13 25.90 0.51
C ALA A 442 8.50 25.69 -0.95
N LEU A 443 9.10 24.54 -1.29
CA LEU A 443 9.42 24.17 -2.67
C LEU A 443 8.14 24.05 -3.52
N SER A 444 7.09 23.46 -2.97
CA SER A 444 5.82 23.32 -3.68
C SER A 444 5.17 24.66 -3.98
N PHE A 445 5.18 25.61 -3.04
CA PHE A 445 4.77 26.98 -3.29
C PHE A 445 5.60 27.63 -4.39
N ALA A 446 6.93 27.57 -4.28
CA ALA A 446 7.84 28.16 -5.25
C ALA A 446 7.63 27.58 -6.67
N ALA A 447 7.39 26.27 -6.79
CA ALA A 447 7.14 25.60 -8.06
C ALA A 447 5.72 25.80 -8.63
N SER A 448 4.78 26.27 -7.80
CA SER A 448 3.37 26.47 -8.16
C SER A 448 2.99 27.93 -8.43
N LEU A 449 3.95 28.84 -8.32
CA LEU A 449 3.78 30.29 -8.46
C LEU A 449 3.79 30.79 -9.92
#